data_AF-A0A8C8HMN3-F1
#
_entry.id   AF-A0A8C8HMN3-F1
#
_cell.length_a   1.000
_cell.length_b   1.000
_cell.length_c   1.000
_cell.angle_alpha   90.00
_cell.angle_beta   90.00
_cell.angle_gamma   90.00
#
_symmetry.space_group_name_H-M   'P 1'
#
loop_
_entity.id
_entity.type
_entity.pdbx_description
1 polymer ?
#
loop_
_entity_poly.entity_id
_entity_poly.type
_entity_poly.pdbx_seq_one_letter_code
_entity_poly.pdbx_strand_id
1 'polypeptide(L)'
;MVQWTDFERQTIQSIFGKMDYDDVGPAALSRCLIVYPWTQRYFGNFGNLSNAAAIQGNPKVAAHGKTVLQGLVLAVKNMDNIKATFTELSVLHSEKLRVDPDNFRLLADCLTIVVAARMGAAFTADVQGAFQKFLAIVVCSLCRQYH
;
A
#
# COMPACT_ATOMS: atom_id res chain seq x y z
N MET A 1 0.24 -18.98 11.68
CA MET A 1 0.01 -17.64 12.24
C MET A 1 1.32 -16.87 12.07
N VAL A 2 1.29 -15.60 11.64
CA VAL A 2 2.53 -14.81 11.58
C VAL A 2 2.94 -14.51 13.01
N GLN A 3 4.23 -14.62 13.31
CA GLN A 3 4.80 -14.18 14.59
C GLN A 3 5.52 -12.86 14.37
N TRP A 4 5.26 -11.90 15.26
CA TRP A 4 5.86 -10.57 15.25
C TRP A 4 6.77 -10.40 16.46
N THR A 5 8.01 -9.99 16.23
CA THR A 5 8.89 -9.57 17.32
C THR A 5 8.51 -8.18 17.82
N ASP A 6 8.94 -7.83 19.04
CA ASP A 6 8.72 -6.47 19.56
C ASP A 6 9.38 -5.41 18.69
N PHE A 7 10.57 -5.70 18.14
CA PHE A 7 11.25 -4.82 17.20
C PHE A 7 10.42 -4.55 15.94
N GLU A 8 9.85 -5.59 15.33
CA GLU A 8 9.01 -5.43 14.12
C GLU A 8 7.76 -4.61 14.43
N ARG A 9 7.06 -4.89 15.55
CA ARG A 9 5.88 -4.12 15.96
C ARG A 9 6.20 -2.65 16.16
N GLN A 10 7.24 -2.35 16.94
CA GLN A 10 7.65 -0.98 17.21
C GLN A 10 8.09 -0.26 15.94
N THR A 11 8.81 -0.95 15.04
CA THR A 11 9.25 -0.39 13.75
C THR A 11 8.05 0.00 12.89
N ILE A 12 7.09 -0.91 12.69
CA ILE A 12 5.88 -0.63 11.91
C ILE A 12 5.08 0.51 12.54
N GLN A 13 4.84 0.46 13.85
CA GLN A 13 4.13 1.53 14.56
C GLN A 13 4.85 2.89 14.43
N SER A 14 6.18 2.91 14.51
CA SER A 14 6.98 4.13 14.38
C SER A 14 6.90 4.72 12.98
N ILE A 15 7.02 3.88 11.94
CA ILE A 15 6.90 4.31 10.54
C ILE A 15 5.53 4.97 10.33
N PHE A 16 4.44 4.27 10.68
CA PHE A 16 3.08 4.80 10.48
C PHE A 16 2.74 5.97 11.41
N GLY A 17 3.37 6.07 12.59
CA GLY A 17 3.18 7.20 13.51
C GLY A 17 3.86 8.49 13.06
N LYS A 18 4.91 8.41 12.23
CA LYS A 18 5.66 9.56 11.70
C LYS A 18 5.37 9.86 10.23
N MET A 19 4.60 9.00 9.57
CA MET A 19 4.29 9.12 8.15
C MET A 19 3.43 10.36 7.89
N ASP A 20 3.85 11.17 6.92
CA ASP A 20 2.97 12.16 6.32
C ASP A 20 2.09 11.47 5.26
N TYR A 21 0.83 11.22 5.62
CA TYR A 21 -0.14 10.54 4.76
C TYR A 21 -0.51 11.37 3.53
N ASP A 22 -0.36 12.70 3.60
CA ASP A 22 -0.70 13.62 2.53
C ASP A 22 0.39 13.70 1.46
N ASP A 23 1.59 13.24 1.78
CA ASP A 23 2.69 13.07 0.83
C ASP A 23 2.84 11.60 0.40
N VAL A 24 2.97 10.67 1.34
CA VAL A 24 3.34 9.27 1.04
C VAL A 24 2.26 8.54 0.24
N GLY A 25 0.98 8.74 0.59
CA GLY A 25 -0.14 8.05 -0.07
C GLY A 25 -0.25 8.45 -1.54
N PRO A 26 -0.39 9.75 -1.85
CA PRO A 26 -0.38 10.25 -3.23
C PRO A 26 0.87 9.86 -4.01
N ALA A 27 2.05 9.94 -3.40
CA ALA A 27 3.31 9.59 -4.05
C ALA A 27 3.39 8.11 -4.43
N ALA A 28 2.97 7.20 -3.54
CA ALA A 28 3.00 5.76 -3.77
C ALA A 28 2.02 5.34 -4.89
N LEU A 29 0.78 5.83 -4.85
CA LEU A 29 -0.20 5.51 -5.89
C LEU A 29 0.19 6.12 -7.24
N SER A 30 0.62 7.39 -7.26
CA SER A 30 1.09 8.04 -8.49
C SER A 30 2.26 7.27 -9.11
N ARG A 31 3.24 6.86 -8.29
CA ARG A 31 4.37 6.04 -8.76
C ARG A 31 3.89 4.72 -9.37
N CYS A 32 2.94 4.03 -8.74
CA CYS A 32 2.40 2.79 -9.27
C CYS A 32 1.74 2.99 -10.64
N LEU A 33 0.90 4.02 -10.77
CA LEU A 33 0.21 4.35 -12.04
C LEU A 33 1.17 4.76 -13.16
N ILE A 34 2.33 5.34 -12.83
CA ILE A 34 3.35 5.76 -13.79
C ILE A 34 4.27 4.60 -14.19
N VAL A 35 4.79 3.85 -13.22
CA VAL A 35 5.77 2.77 -13.43
C VAL A 35 5.10 1.51 -13.99
N TYR A 36 3.84 1.29 -13.63
CA TYR A 36 3.04 0.15 -14.08
C TYR A 36 1.74 0.63 -14.75
N PRO A 37 1.81 1.21 -15.98
CA PRO A 37 0.68 1.91 -16.59
C PRO A 37 -0.59 1.07 -16.77
N TRP A 38 -0.48 -0.26 -16.86
CA TRP A 38 -1.64 -1.15 -16.94
C TRP A 38 -2.55 -1.06 -15.70
N THR A 39 -2.02 -0.63 -14.55
CA THR A 39 -2.80 -0.42 -13.32
C THR A 39 -3.82 0.72 -13.46
N GLN A 40 -3.62 1.65 -14.41
CA GLN A 40 -4.56 2.74 -14.69
C GLN A 40 -5.94 2.24 -15.13
N ARG A 41 -6.05 1.01 -15.65
CA ARG A 41 -7.32 0.41 -16.09
C ARG A 41 -8.40 0.37 -15.00
N TYR A 42 -7.98 0.34 -13.72
CA TYR A 42 -8.88 0.30 -12.57
C TYR A 42 -9.42 1.68 -12.15
N PHE A 43 -8.89 2.75 -12.73
CA PHE A 43 -9.12 4.13 -12.30
C PHE A 43 -9.80 4.98 -13.38
N GLY A 44 -10.62 4.38 -14.26
CA GLY A 44 -11.26 5.10 -15.37
C GLY A 44 -12.06 6.34 -14.97
N ASN A 45 -12.63 6.36 -13.75
CA ASN A 45 -13.40 7.49 -13.22
C ASN A 45 -12.53 8.60 -12.59
N PHE A 46 -11.20 8.48 -12.65
CA PHE A 46 -10.27 9.45 -12.03
C PHE A 46 -9.94 10.61 -12.97
N GLY A 47 -10.40 10.59 -14.22
CA GLY A 47 -10.19 11.66 -15.18
C GLY A 47 -8.84 11.52 -15.90
N ASN A 48 -8.12 12.62 -16.09
CA ASN A 48 -6.88 12.63 -16.87
C ASN A 48 -5.74 11.90 -16.15
N LEU A 49 -5.28 10.80 -16.74
CA LEU A 49 -4.10 10.01 -16.32
C LEU A 49 -3.09 9.86 -17.47
N SER A 50 -3.16 10.70 -18.50
CA SER A 50 -2.44 10.52 -19.78
C SER A 50 -0.91 10.61 -19.69
N ASN A 51 -0.38 11.25 -18.66
CA ASN A 51 1.07 11.40 -18.44
C ASN A 51 1.39 11.58 -16.95
N ALA A 52 2.69 11.55 -16.60
CA ALA A 52 3.16 11.64 -15.22
C ALA A 52 2.69 12.91 -14.48
N ALA A 53 2.75 14.08 -15.14
CA ALA A 53 2.31 15.34 -14.52
C ALA A 53 0.79 15.35 -14.27
N ALA A 54 0.00 14.82 -15.21
CA ALA A 54 -1.44 14.66 -15.05
C ALA A 54 -1.78 13.72 -13.88
N ILE A 55 -1.07 12.59 -13.75
CA ILE A 55 -1.27 11.63 -12.64
C ILE A 55 -0.89 12.26 -11.29
N GLN A 56 0.29 12.89 -11.20
CA GLN A 56 0.79 13.50 -9.96
C GLN A 56 -0.07 14.69 -9.50
N GLY A 57 -0.62 15.45 -10.44
CA GLY A 57 -1.54 16.56 -10.17
C GLY A 57 -3.00 16.13 -9.97
N ASN A 58 -3.33 14.84 -10.05
CA ASN A 58 -4.71 14.39 -10.01
C ASN A 58 -5.24 14.30 -8.56
N PRO A 59 -6.26 15.10 -8.19
CA PRO A 59 -6.76 15.11 -6.81
C PRO A 59 -7.44 13.80 -6.40
N LYS A 60 -8.01 13.04 -7.34
CA LYS A 60 -8.60 11.72 -7.05
C LYS A 60 -7.54 10.66 -6.81
N VAL A 61 -6.42 10.72 -7.54
CA VAL A 61 -5.25 9.87 -7.26
C VAL A 61 -4.72 10.18 -5.86
N ALA A 62 -4.54 11.46 -5.53
CA ALA A 62 -4.08 11.86 -4.21
C ALA A 62 -5.03 11.36 -3.09
N ALA A 63 -6.33 11.61 -3.23
CA ALA A 63 -7.33 11.17 -2.26
C ALA A 63 -7.35 9.65 -2.08
N HIS A 64 -7.29 8.89 -3.19
CA HIS A 64 -7.30 7.42 -3.11
C HIS A 64 -6.01 6.86 -2.53
N GLY A 65 -4.85 7.48 -2.81
CA GLY A 65 -3.58 7.12 -2.17
C GLY A 65 -3.66 7.20 -0.64
N LYS A 66 -4.35 8.22 -0.10
CA LYS A 66 -4.64 8.32 1.34
C LYS A 66 -5.57 7.20 1.82
N THR A 67 -6.62 6.87 1.06
CA THR A 67 -7.53 5.76 1.38
C THR A 67 -6.77 4.43 1.48
N VAL A 68 -5.82 4.16 0.59
CA VAL A 68 -4.97 2.96 0.66
C VAL A 68 -4.18 2.94 1.97
N LEU A 69 -3.52 4.04 2.33
CA LEU A 69 -2.75 4.11 3.58
C LEU A 69 -3.64 3.95 4.82
N GLN A 70 -4.86 4.46 4.81
CA GLN A 70 -5.83 4.25 5.89
C GLN A 70 -6.17 2.76 6.05
N GLY A 71 -6.27 2.01 4.95
CA GLY A 71 -6.38 0.55 4.98
C GLY A 71 -5.18 -0.10 5.68
N LEU A 72 -3.96 0.36 5.40
CA LEU A 72 -2.76 -0.14 6.08
C LEU A 72 -2.72 0.23 7.57
N VAL A 73 -3.20 1.41 7.97
CA VAL A 73 -3.34 1.76 9.40
C VAL A 73 -4.24 0.77 10.13
N LEU A 74 -5.29 0.28 9.48
CA LEU A 74 -6.13 -0.77 10.05
C LEU A 74 -5.35 -2.08 10.26
N ALA A 75 -4.47 -2.46 9.33
CA ALA A 75 -3.56 -3.59 9.52
C ALA A 75 -2.57 -3.37 10.68
N VAL A 76 -2.01 -2.17 10.84
CA VAL A 76 -1.12 -1.85 11.98
C VAL A 76 -1.84 -1.98 13.32
N LYS A 77 -3.12 -1.60 13.39
CA LYS A 77 -3.94 -1.76 14.60
C LYS A 77 -4.31 -3.22 14.90
N ASN A 78 -4.21 -4.10 13.90
CA ASN A 78 -4.64 -5.50 13.98
C ASN A 78 -3.52 -6.46 13.52
N MET A 79 -2.25 -6.20 13.89
CA MET A 79 -1.10 -6.95 13.36
C MET A 79 -1.21 -8.48 13.51
N ASP A 80 -1.87 -8.96 14.57
CA ASP A 80 -2.06 -10.40 14.81
C ASP A 80 -3.27 -11.00 14.06
N ASN A 81 -4.13 -10.15 13.47
CA ASN A 81 -5.38 -10.56 12.84
C ASN A 81 -5.60 -9.96 11.43
N ILE A 82 -4.54 -9.48 10.76
CA ILE A 82 -4.60 -8.83 9.43
C ILE A 82 -5.45 -9.63 8.43
N LYS A 83 -5.32 -10.96 8.45
CA LYS A 83 -6.07 -11.85 7.55
C LYS A 83 -7.58 -11.68 7.67
N ALA A 84 -8.11 -11.73 8.89
CA ALA A 84 -9.54 -11.57 9.12
C ALA A 84 -9.98 -10.13 8.82
N THR A 85 -9.18 -9.15 9.27
CA THR A 85 -9.41 -7.72 9.06
C THR A 85 -9.57 -7.35 7.57
N PHE A 86 -8.88 -8.04 6.66
CA PHE A 86 -8.88 -7.73 5.22
C PHE A 86 -9.83 -8.59 4.40
N THR A 87 -10.66 -9.44 5.02
CA THR A 87 -11.55 -10.38 4.30
C THR A 87 -12.50 -9.65 3.36
N GLU A 88 -13.24 -8.66 3.85
CA GLU A 88 -14.19 -7.88 3.03
C GLU A 88 -13.48 -7.09 1.93
N LEU A 89 -12.29 -6.56 2.23
CA LEU A 89 -11.50 -5.81 1.25
C LEU A 89 -10.96 -6.72 0.14
N SER A 90 -10.59 -7.96 0.47
CA SER A 90 -10.20 -8.99 -0.48
C SER A 90 -11.36 -9.36 -1.42
N VAL A 91 -12.56 -9.61 -0.87
CA VAL A 91 -13.79 -9.85 -1.66
C VAL A 91 -14.08 -8.68 -2.59
N LEU A 92 -14.01 -7.45 -2.07
CA LEU A 92 -14.24 -6.25 -2.87
C LEU A 92 -13.30 -6.17 -4.08
N HIS A 93 -12.00 -6.37 -3.86
CA HIS A 93 -11.01 -6.28 -4.93
C HIS A 93 -11.11 -7.43 -5.94
N SER A 94 -11.47 -8.62 -5.47
CA SER A 94 -11.68 -9.80 -6.32
C SER A 94 -12.95 -9.69 -7.15
N GLU A 95 -14.12 -9.65 -6.51
CA GLU A 95 -15.40 -9.89 -7.18
C GLU A 95 -15.94 -8.65 -7.88
N LYS A 96 -15.75 -7.48 -7.26
CA LYS A 96 -16.32 -6.21 -7.75
C LYS A 96 -15.33 -5.42 -8.59
N LEU A 97 -14.12 -5.20 -8.07
CA LEU A 97 -13.12 -4.38 -8.77
C LEU A 97 -12.31 -5.19 -9.79
N ARG A 98 -12.30 -6.52 -9.67
CA ARG A 98 -11.58 -7.45 -10.55
C ARG A 98 -10.11 -7.06 -10.73
N VAL A 99 -9.49 -6.64 -9.63
CA VAL A 99 -8.08 -6.25 -9.59
C VAL A 99 -7.24 -7.51 -9.63
N ASP A 100 -6.37 -7.65 -10.62
CA ASP A 100 -5.43 -8.76 -10.69
C ASP A 100 -4.51 -8.72 -9.46
N PRO A 101 -4.43 -9.81 -8.67
CA PRO A 101 -3.79 -9.83 -7.37
C PRO A 101 -2.29 -9.50 -7.42
N ASP A 102 -1.62 -9.68 -8.55
CA ASP A 102 -0.20 -9.32 -8.70
C ASP A 102 0.04 -7.82 -8.51
N ASN A 103 -0.97 -6.98 -8.80
CA ASN A 103 -0.85 -5.52 -8.65
C ASN A 103 -0.74 -5.07 -7.19
N PHE A 104 -1.18 -5.87 -6.22
CA PHE A 104 -0.99 -5.54 -4.80
C PHE A 104 0.49 -5.51 -4.43
N ARG A 105 1.28 -6.45 -4.98
CA ARG A 105 2.73 -6.48 -4.77
C ARG A 105 3.40 -5.27 -5.41
N LEU A 106 3.00 -4.89 -6.61
CA LEU A 106 3.53 -3.71 -7.31
C LEU A 106 3.32 -2.42 -6.50
N LEU A 107 2.13 -2.27 -5.91
CA LEU A 107 1.84 -1.12 -5.04
C LEU A 107 2.63 -1.17 -3.73
N ALA A 108 2.80 -2.36 -3.13
CA ALA A 108 3.62 -2.54 -1.93
C ALA A 108 5.09 -2.17 -2.18
N ASP A 109 5.65 -2.55 -3.33
CA ASP A 109 7.01 -2.18 -3.73
C ASP A 109 7.12 -0.66 -3.96
N CYS A 110 6.14 -0.05 -4.64
CA CYS A 110 6.09 1.41 -4.81
C CYS A 110 6.04 2.16 -3.47
N LEU A 111 5.24 1.67 -2.52
CA LEU A 111 5.16 2.24 -1.18
C LEU A 111 6.48 2.10 -0.43
N THR A 112 7.14 0.94 -0.52
CA THR A 112 8.46 0.71 0.07
C THR A 112 9.48 1.71 -0.45
N ILE A 113 9.52 1.96 -1.76
CA ILE A 113 10.41 2.94 -2.38
C ILE A 113 10.13 4.36 -1.87
N VAL A 114 8.85 4.75 -1.75
CA VAL A 114 8.48 6.09 -1.25
C VAL A 114 8.87 6.26 0.21
N VAL A 115 8.57 5.29 1.07
CA VAL A 115 8.94 5.33 2.49
C VAL A 115 10.46 5.39 2.65
N ALA A 116 11.21 4.59 1.89
CA ALA A 116 12.67 4.63 1.87
C ALA A 116 13.19 6.02 1.49
N ALA A 117 12.61 6.65 0.46
CA ALA A 117 13.02 7.98 0.03
C ALA A 117 12.73 9.08 1.08
N ARG A 118 11.71 8.91 1.94
CA ARG A 118 11.40 9.86 3.03
C ARG A 118 12.22 9.64 4.28
N MET A 119 12.55 8.39 4.59
CA MET A 119 13.35 8.04 5.75
C MET A 119 14.87 8.20 5.51
N GLY A 120 15.31 8.13 4.25
CA GLY A 120 16.73 8.22 3.89
C GLY A 120 17.55 7.12 4.59
N ALA A 121 18.68 7.50 5.19
CA ALA A 121 19.56 6.58 5.89
C ALA A 121 18.92 5.85 7.08
N ALA A 122 17.78 6.34 7.60
CA ALA A 122 17.04 5.68 8.67
C ALA A 122 16.28 4.43 8.18
N PHE A 123 16.10 4.25 6.87
CA PHE A 123 15.52 3.04 6.29
C PHE A 123 16.59 1.95 6.12
N THR A 124 17.09 1.44 7.25
CA THR A 124 18.12 0.40 7.29
C THR A 124 17.58 -0.93 6.75
N ALA A 125 18.47 -1.91 6.53
CA ALA A 125 18.08 -3.23 6.06
C ALA A 125 17.07 -3.94 7.00
N ASP A 126 17.24 -3.81 8.32
CA ASP A 126 16.32 -4.40 9.29
C ASP A 126 14.95 -3.71 9.29
N VAL A 127 14.94 -2.37 9.14
CA VAL A 127 13.70 -1.60 9.01
C VAL A 127 12.96 -1.96 7.73
N GLN A 128 13.69 -2.09 6.62
CA GLN A 128 13.14 -2.56 5.35
C GLN A 128 12.57 -3.98 5.49
N GLY A 129 13.30 -4.89 6.13
CA GLY A 129 12.86 -6.27 6.36
C GLY A 129 11.54 -6.33 7.14
N ALA A 130 11.43 -5.57 8.23
CA ALA A 130 10.19 -5.46 8.99
C ALA A 130 9.04 -4.89 8.15
N PHE A 131 9.29 -3.80 7.39
CA PHE A 131 8.29 -3.15 6.56
C PHE A 131 7.80 -4.05 5.41
N GLN A 132 8.72 -4.72 4.71
CA GLN A 132 8.36 -5.65 3.64
C GLN A 132 7.64 -6.89 4.16
N LYS A 133 8.00 -7.41 5.33
CA LYS A 133 7.24 -8.49 5.99
C LYS A 133 5.79 -8.06 6.23
N PHE A 134 5.58 -6.87 6.78
CA PHE A 134 4.24 -6.30 6.98
C PHE A 134 3.44 -6.19 5.68
N LEU A 135 4.01 -5.58 4.64
CA LEU A 135 3.30 -5.47 3.36
C LEU A 135 3.04 -6.83 2.72
N ALA A 136 3.97 -7.80 2.81
CA ALA A 136 3.76 -9.14 2.27
C ALA A 136 2.57 -9.86 2.93
N ILE A 137 2.36 -9.65 4.23
CA ILE A 137 1.22 -10.22 4.95
C ILE A 137 -0.09 -9.53 4.56
N VAL A 138 -0.07 -8.21 4.37
CA VAL A 138 -1.22 -7.47 3.84
C VAL A 138 -1.57 -7.95 2.44
N VAL A 139 -0.59 -8.05 1.54
CA VAL A 139 -0.77 -8.56 0.17
C VAL A 139 -1.35 -9.98 0.19
N CYS A 140 -0.76 -10.89 0.98
CA CYS A 140 -1.29 -12.25 1.14
C CYS A 140 -2.74 -12.26 1.65
N SER A 141 -3.11 -11.33 2.52
CA SER A 141 -4.47 -11.21 3.05
C SER A 141 -5.44 -10.66 2.00
N LEU A 142 -5.01 -9.69 1.20
CA LEU A 142 -5.79 -9.14 0.07
C LEU A 142 -6.01 -10.16 -1.05
N CYS A 143 -5.06 -11.06 -1.31
CA CYS A 143 -5.21 -12.10 -2.32
C CYS A 143 -6.07 -13.29 -1.85
N ARG A 144 -6.49 -13.34 -0.58
CA ARG A 144 -7.01 -14.57 0.03
C ARG A 144 -8.39 -15.00 -0.49
N GLN A 145 -9.23 -14.08 -0.94
CA GLN A 145 -10.60 -14.36 -1.40
C GLN A 145 -10.73 -14.35 -2.93
N TYR A 146 -9.61 -14.53 -3.62
CA TYR A 146 -9.56 -14.72 -5.07
C TYR A 146 -9.80 -16.21 -5.39
N HIS A 147 -10.71 -16.47 -6.33
CA HIS A 147 -11.10 -17.80 -6.78
C HIS A 147 -11.34 -17.82 -8.30
#